data_AF-A0A6I0E848-F1
#
_entry.id   AF-A0A6I0E848-F1
#
_cell.length_a   1.000
_cell.length_b   1.000
_cell.length_c   1.000
_cell.angle_alpha   90.00
_cell.angle_beta   90.00
_cell.angle_gamma   90.00
#
_symmetry.space_group_name_H-M   'P 1'
#
loop_
_entity.id
_entity.type
_entity.pdbx_description
1 polymer ?
#
loop_
_entity_poly.entity_id
_entity_poly.type
_entity_poly.pdbx_seq_one_letter_code
_entity_poly.pdbx_strand_id
1 'polypeptide(L)'
;MPSAGRAREPDKRALRISVRDAAGADKSTLIEQLQHLFLPSPVLAAEADLSHAVDVSVVVVAAAGGFSSEARRAAAIARTTGVRHIVLAVNMHDLAGWDRAAFEAVSAAFCEFTRRLEFSTAVAIPVSQLNVHDLDELSADAAWYAGPTLLAHLDALAAEVRLAHHAVQEAPQLTEQFAAHVACVSDEELLPGREYKLKLAGRELTASVTAIKYRLDVDSLRRLPARTLARGEIGVCTIATQTPVALADQADAPDAGRFVISDLHTDAPIAAGTVDFALRRGMNLHWQPLAVTKSLRASLKEQRPCVVWFTGLSGAGKSTIANLVEGWLAQRGHHTYLLDGDNIRHGLNKDLGFTAVDRVENIRRVGEVARLFVDAGVIVLCSFISPFRAEREAVRSLLEEGEFMEIHVTAPLEVCERRDPKGLYAKCRAGHLPNFTGIDSPYEAPENADLVLDTTSASATELAQRVVTLLQARGIVGAPRPRVRAAGGL
;
A
#
# COMPACT_ATOMS: atom_id res chain seq x y z
N MET A 1 21.86 20.42 55.19
CA MET A 1 21.33 19.08 54.92
C MET A 1 20.22 19.18 53.87
N PRO A 2 20.56 19.23 52.57
CA PRO A 2 19.60 19.02 51.50
C PRO A 2 19.53 17.53 51.13
N SER A 3 18.32 17.01 50.99
CA SER A 3 18.01 15.63 50.61
C SER A 3 18.50 15.33 49.19
N ALA A 4 19.30 14.28 49.05
CA ALA A 4 19.80 13.76 47.79
C ALA A 4 18.64 13.47 46.81
N GLY A 5 18.76 14.01 45.60
CA GLY A 5 17.84 13.77 44.50
C GLY A 5 17.85 12.29 44.11
N ARG A 6 16.65 11.72 43.95
CA ARG A 6 16.46 10.47 43.23
C ARG A 6 16.96 10.67 41.80
N ALA A 7 18.02 9.97 41.44
CA ALA A 7 18.40 9.76 40.06
C ALA A 7 17.19 9.23 39.29
N ARG A 8 16.87 9.83 38.13
CA ARG A 8 15.96 9.24 37.16
C ARG A 8 16.55 7.88 36.75
N GLU A 9 15.84 6.79 37.02
CA GLU A 9 16.15 5.47 36.48
C GLU A 9 16.22 5.56 34.94
N PRO A 10 17.23 4.96 34.29
CA PRO A 10 17.27 4.89 32.84
C PRO A 10 16.11 4.02 32.33
N ASP A 11 15.40 4.56 31.34
CA ASP A 11 14.26 3.98 30.65
C ASP A 11 14.59 2.57 30.14
N LYS A 12 13.97 1.52 30.71
CA LYS A 12 14.25 0.11 30.40
C LYS A 12 13.56 -0.29 29.09
N ARG A 13 14.21 -0.06 27.94
CA ARG A 13 13.73 -0.57 26.66
C ARG A 13 13.83 -2.11 26.65
N ALA A 14 12.70 -2.79 26.53
CA ALA A 14 12.65 -4.25 26.43
C ALA A 14 12.94 -4.71 24.99
N LEU A 15 13.56 -5.89 24.85
CA LEU A 15 13.89 -6.52 23.56
C LEU A 15 12.60 -6.95 22.85
N ARG A 16 12.38 -6.52 21.60
CA ARG A 16 11.15 -6.85 20.84
C ARG A 16 11.44 -7.99 19.87
N ILE A 17 10.68 -9.07 19.97
CA ILE A 17 10.96 -10.34 19.29
C ILE A 17 9.78 -10.69 18.37
N SER A 18 10.06 -11.07 17.12
CA SER A 18 9.08 -11.70 16.24
C SER A 18 9.40 -13.17 16.03
N VAL A 19 8.41 -14.06 16.10
CA VAL A 19 8.56 -15.49 15.82
C VAL A 19 7.81 -15.85 14.54
N ARG A 20 8.45 -16.60 13.63
CA ARG A 20 7.88 -17.00 12.32
C ARG A 20 8.06 -18.49 12.09
N ASP A 21 7.04 -19.12 11.51
CA ASP A 21 7.10 -20.52 11.08
C ASP A 21 7.61 -20.67 9.65
N ALA A 22 8.24 -21.81 9.39
CA ALA A 22 8.45 -22.33 8.05
C ALA A 22 8.08 -23.83 8.02
N ALA A 23 7.21 -24.20 7.09
CA ALA A 23 6.75 -25.55 6.73
C ALA A 23 6.99 -26.66 7.78
N GLY A 24 5.96 -26.96 8.58
CA GLY A 24 5.93 -28.15 9.45
C GLY A 24 6.39 -27.95 10.90
N ALA A 25 6.77 -26.72 11.28
CA ALA A 25 7.00 -26.33 12.67
C ALA A 25 5.75 -25.67 13.29
N ASP A 26 5.52 -25.85 14.59
CA ASP A 26 4.45 -25.19 15.35
C ASP A 26 5.03 -24.07 16.22
N LYS A 27 5.02 -22.81 15.76
CA LYS A 27 5.47 -21.66 16.57
C LYS A 27 4.64 -21.41 17.81
N SER A 28 3.41 -21.94 17.89
CA SER A 28 2.45 -21.58 18.95
C SER A 28 3.03 -21.92 20.33
N THR A 29 3.69 -23.07 20.43
CA THR A 29 4.38 -23.51 21.63
C THR A 29 5.56 -22.61 21.98
N LEU A 30 6.38 -22.19 21.01
CA LEU A 30 7.49 -21.27 21.25
C LEU A 30 7.01 -19.89 21.71
N ILE A 31 5.94 -19.38 21.10
CA ILE A 31 5.35 -18.10 21.47
C ILE A 31 4.85 -18.15 22.92
N GLU A 32 4.07 -19.18 23.28
CA GLU A 32 3.56 -19.37 24.65
C GLU A 32 4.71 -19.44 25.67
N GLN A 33 5.81 -20.13 25.34
CA GLN A 33 6.95 -20.27 26.23
C GLN A 33 7.78 -18.99 26.38
N LEU A 34 8.02 -18.27 25.29
CA LEU A 34 8.68 -16.96 25.35
C LEU A 34 7.83 -15.96 26.16
N GLN A 35 6.50 -16.05 26.10
CA GLN A 35 5.62 -15.25 26.97
C GLN A 35 5.79 -15.57 28.45
N HIS A 36 5.96 -16.85 28.79
CA HIS A 36 6.14 -17.29 30.17
C HIS A 36 7.52 -17.01 30.75
N LEU A 37 8.58 -17.16 29.94
CA LEU A 37 9.98 -17.00 30.37
C LEU A 37 10.40 -15.53 30.48
N PHE A 38 9.86 -14.67 29.61
CA PHE A 38 10.22 -13.27 29.60
C PHE A 38 9.15 -12.38 30.27
N LEU A 39 9.30 -12.14 31.58
CA LEU A 39 8.60 -11.05 32.26
C LEU A 39 9.59 -10.08 32.95
N PRO A 40 9.41 -8.74 32.80
CA PRO A 40 8.30 -8.09 32.12
C PRO A 40 8.68 -7.63 30.69
N SER A 41 8.17 -8.36 29.71
CA SER A 41 7.70 -7.90 28.39
C SER A 41 8.72 -7.68 27.26
N PRO A 42 9.12 -8.72 26.52
CA PRO A 42 9.27 -8.59 25.08
C PRO A 42 7.88 -8.36 24.48
N VAL A 43 7.76 -7.34 23.63
CA VAL A 43 6.59 -7.23 22.75
C VAL A 43 6.77 -8.31 21.70
N LEU A 44 6.01 -9.41 21.84
CA LEU A 44 5.87 -10.39 20.78
C LEU A 44 5.03 -9.74 19.69
N ALA A 45 5.70 -9.25 18.66
CA ALA A 45 5.02 -8.78 17.47
C ALA A 45 4.41 -10.03 16.82
N ALA A 46 3.08 -10.10 16.79
CA ALA A 46 2.38 -11.03 15.91
C ALA A 46 2.92 -10.85 14.48
N GLU A 47 2.85 -11.87 13.63
CA GLU A 47 3.24 -11.76 12.21
C GLU A 47 2.60 -10.57 11.49
N ALA A 48 1.50 -10.05 12.03
CA ALA A 48 0.72 -8.90 11.56
C ALA A 48 1.06 -7.55 12.22
N ASP A 49 1.81 -7.51 13.34
CA ASP A 49 2.10 -6.24 14.03
C ASP A 49 3.40 -5.61 13.53
N LEU A 50 3.30 -5.04 12.33
CA LEU A 50 4.38 -4.31 11.67
C LEU A 50 4.58 -2.91 12.26
N SER A 51 3.68 -2.48 13.15
CA SER A 51 3.66 -1.14 13.73
C SER A 51 4.69 -0.95 14.86
N HIS A 52 5.13 -2.06 15.46
CA HIS A 52 6.17 -2.07 16.47
C HIS A 52 7.50 -2.49 15.84
N ALA A 53 8.53 -1.67 16.08
CA ALA A 53 9.88 -1.98 15.62
C ALA A 53 10.35 -3.31 16.25
N VAL A 54 10.76 -4.27 15.43
CA VAL A 54 11.27 -5.57 15.88
C VAL A 54 12.78 -5.52 15.97
N ASP A 55 13.35 -6.00 17.07
CA ASP A 55 14.80 -6.01 17.28
C ASP A 55 15.42 -7.33 16.78
N VAL A 56 14.75 -8.45 17.06
CA VAL A 56 15.20 -9.81 16.72
C VAL A 56 14.07 -10.61 16.08
N SER A 57 14.39 -11.36 15.02
CA SER A 57 13.45 -12.33 14.41
C SER A 57 13.92 -13.75 14.66
N VAL A 58 13.05 -14.60 15.20
CA VAL A 58 13.27 -16.04 15.35
C VAL A 58 12.47 -16.75 14.25
N VAL A 59 13.15 -17.54 13.42
CA VAL A 59 12.54 -18.36 12.37
C VAL A 59 12.64 -19.82 12.80
N VAL A 60 11.51 -20.52 12.86
CA VAL A 60 11.46 -21.93 13.26
C VAL A 60 11.41 -22.82 12.02
N VAL A 61 12.27 -23.83 11.97
CA VAL A 61 12.32 -24.83 10.89
C VAL A 61 12.39 -26.24 11.46
N ALA A 62 11.74 -27.21 10.80
CA ALA A 62 11.97 -28.63 11.07
C ALA A 62 13.30 -29.08 10.44
N ALA A 63 14.10 -29.84 11.19
CA ALA A 63 15.41 -30.28 10.72
C ALA A 63 15.30 -31.16 9.45
N ALA A 64 14.29 -32.03 9.35
CA ALA A 64 14.06 -32.84 8.16
C ALA A 64 13.63 -32.02 6.93
N GLY A 65 12.99 -30.86 7.15
CA GLY A 65 12.51 -29.97 6.09
C GLY A 65 13.60 -29.09 5.47
N GLY A 66 14.76 -28.99 6.12
CA GLY A 66 15.87 -28.16 5.68
C GLY A 66 15.59 -26.66 5.71
N PHE A 67 16.51 -25.87 5.14
CA PHE A 67 16.30 -24.43 4.97
C PHE A 67 15.45 -24.16 3.72
N SER A 68 14.13 -24.16 3.92
CA SER A 68 13.12 -24.08 2.86
C SER A 68 13.00 -22.68 2.24
N SER A 69 12.30 -22.57 1.11
CA SER A 69 11.96 -21.29 0.47
C SER A 69 11.10 -20.38 1.36
N GLU A 70 10.27 -20.98 2.24
CA GLU A 70 9.49 -20.24 3.22
C GLU A 70 10.39 -19.63 4.31
N ALA A 71 11.37 -20.40 4.82
CA ALA A 71 12.35 -19.90 5.78
C ALA A 71 13.23 -18.77 5.18
N ARG A 72 13.66 -18.92 3.92
CA ARG A 72 14.36 -17.87 3.17
C ARG A 72 13.52 -16.60 3.05
N ARG A 73 12.23 -16.76 2.72
CA ARG A 73 11.28 -15.64 2.62
C ARG A 73 11.10 -14.94 3.95
N ALA A 74 10.89 -15.69 5.04
CA ALA A 74 10.74 -15.14 6.38
C ALA A 74 11.97 -14.31 6.79
N ALA A 75 13.18 -14.83 6.55
CA ALA A 75 14.43 -14.12 6.81
C ALA A 75 14.57 -12.85 5.94
N ALA A 76 14.25 -12.92 4.65
CA ALA A 76 14.34 -11.78 3.75
C ALA A 76 13.31 -10.67 4.12
N ILE A 77 12.10 -11.05 4.54
CA ILE A 77 11.08 -10.11 5.03
C ILE A 77 11.58 -9.44 6.31
N ALA A 78 12.07 -10.22 7.28
CA ALA A 78 12.60 -9.68 8.53
C ALA A 78 13.68 -8.62 8.27
N ARG A 79 14.64 -8.91 7.37
CA ARG A 79 15.66 -7.93 7.00
C ARG A 79 15.07 -6.67 6.36
N THR A 80 14.13 -6.85 5.44
CA THR A 80 13.46 -5.76 4.69
C THR A 80 12.68 -4.83 5.61
N THR A 81 12.04 -5.38 6.64
CA THR A 81 11.34 -4.60 7.68
C THR A 81 12.29 -4.04 8.74
N GLY A 82 13.60 -4.17 8.52
CA GLY A 82 14.64 -3.52 9.30
C GLY A 82 15.22 -4.34 10.44
N VAL A 83 14.82 -5.60 10.63
CA VAL A 83 15.39 -6.47 11.67
C VAL A 83 16.87 -6.71 11.36
N ARG A 84 17.73 -6.55 12.37
CA ARG A 84 19.20 -6.70 12.24
C ARG A 84 19.76 -7.96 12.87
N HIS A 85 18.99 -8.61 13.72
CA HIS A 85 19.38 -9.84 14.40
C HIS A 85 18.38 -10.96 14.05
N ILE A 86 18.89 -12.10 13.60
CA ILE A 86 18.06 -13.24 13.23
C ILE A 86 18.56 -14.52 13.89
N VAL A 87 17.61 -15.33 14.37
CA VAL A 87 17.88 -16.63 14.96
C VAL A 87 17.11 -17.69 14.18
N LEU A 88 17.76 -18.78 13.80
CA LEU A 88 17.11 -19.95 13.24
C LEU A 88 16.96 -21.02 14.34
N ALA A 89 15.74 -21.24 14.82
CA ALA A 89 15.44 -22.32 15.74
C ALA A 89 15.18 -23.61 14.93
N VAL A 90 16.14 -24.54 14.96
CA VAL A 90 16.07 -25.80 14.22
C VAL A 90 15.46 -26.86 15.13
N ASN A 91 14.20 -27.18 14.91
CA ASN A 91 13.50 -28.23 15.65
C ASN A 91 14.03 -29.59 15.24
N MET A 92 14.65 -30.30 16.20
CA MET A 92 15.30 -31.59 15.99
C MET A 92 14.40 -32.79 16.31
N HIS A 93 13.16 -32.56 16.76
CA HIS A 93 12.26 -33.61 17.26
C HIS A 93 11.86 -34.66 16.21
N ASP A 94 11.86 -34.29 14.94
CA ASP A 94 11.48 -35.11 13.80
C ASP A 94 12.58 -36.08 13.33
N LEU A 95 13.82 -35.93 13.82
CA LEU A 95 14.95 -36.76 13.47
C LEU A 95 15.33 -37.71 14.62
N ALA A 96 15.38 -39.00 14.33
CA ALA A 96 15.85 -40.00 15.28
C ALA A 96 17.31 -39.71 15.69
N GLY A 97 17.54 -39.45 16.99
CA GLY A 97 18.88 -39.34 17.56
C GLY A 97 19.60 -38.01 17.37
N TRP A 98 18.89 -36.89 17.13
CA TRP A 98 19.48 -35.55 17.00
C TRP A 98 20.64 -35.49 16.00
N ASP A 99 20.35 -35.89 14.75
CA ASP A 99 21.36 -35.97 13.69
C ASP A 99 22.10 -34.63 13.48
N ARG A 100 23.37 -34.62 13.90
CA ARG A 100 24.29 -33.49 13.75
C ARG A 100 24.45 -33.08 12.30
N ALA A 101 24.53 -34.03 11.37
CA ALA A 101 24.77 -33.73 9.95
C ALA A 101 23.57 -32.99 9.34
N ALA A 102 22.36 -33.35 9.74
CA ALA A 102 21.15 -32.64 9.33
C ALA A 102 21.16 -31.19 9.85
N PHE A 103 21.45 -30.97 11.13
CA PHE A 103 21.57 -29.61 11.68
C PHE A 103 22.65 -28.78 10.97
N GLU A 104 23.84 -29.34 10.77
CA GLU A 104 24.95 -28.65 10.10
C GLU A 104 24.59 -28.27 8.66
N ALA A 105 23.87 -29.12 7.94
CA ALA A 105 23.39 -28.82 6.58
C ALA A 105 22.40 -27.65 6.57
N VAL A 106 21.41 -27.64 7.48
CA VAL A 106 20.45 -26.53 7.61
C VAL A 106 21.15 -25.24 8.01
N SER A 107 22.03 -25.30 9.01
CA SER A 107 22.81 -24.16 9.51
C SER A 107 23.70 -23.57 8.43
N ALA A 108 24.38 -24.40 7.62
CA ALA A 108 25.22 -23.94 6.52
C ALA A 108 24.41 -23.18 5.46
N ALA A 109 23.26 -23.72 5.04
CA ALA A 109 22.37 -23.08 4.08
C ALA A 109 21.83 -21.74 4.60
N PHE A 110 21.48 -21.68 5.88
CA PHE A 110 21.05 -20.44 6.55
C PHE A 110 22.17 -19.39 6.62
N CYS A 111 23.38 -19.79 7.01
CA CYS A 111 24.54 -18.90 7.09
C CYS A 111 24.91 -18.34 5.71
N GLU A 112 24.87 -19.17 4.66
CA GLU A 112 25.13 -18.71 3.30
C GLU A 112 24.11 -17.67 2.85
N PHE A 113 22.82 -17.93 3.11
CA PHE A 113 21.74 -17.03 2.74
C PHE A 113 21.79 -15.70 3.49
N THR A 114 21.94 -15.73 4.82
CA THR A 114 21.94 -14.53 5.67
C THR A 114 23.16 -13.65 5.46
N ARG A 115 24.31 -14.21 5.07
CA ARG A 115 25.50 -13.42 4.68
C ARG A 115 25.20 -12.44 3.54
N ARG A 116 24.30 -12.81 2.62
CA ARG A 116 23.90 -11.96 1.49
C ARG A 116 22.88 -10.89 1.87
N LEU A 117 22.28 -10.98 3.06
CA LEU A 117 21.29 -10.05 3.59
C LEU A 117 21.85 -9.09 4.64
N GLU A 118 23.13 -9.22 5.01
CA GLU A 118 23.83 -8.30 5.92
C GLU A 118 23.15 -8.14 7.28
N PHE A 119 22.75 -9.26 7.91
CA PHE A 119 22.36 -9.24 9.32
C PHE A 119 23.57 -8.96 10.20
N SER A 120 23.37 -8.20 11.29
CA SER A 120 24.39 -7.94 12.31
C SER A 120 24.72 -9.22 13.08
N THR A 121 23.70 -10.02 13.41
CA THR A 121 23.87 -11.37 13.97
C THR A 121 22.94 -12.35 13.28
N ALA A 122 23.45 -13.55 12.98
CA ALA A 122 22.70 -14.66 12.42
C ALA A 122 23.18 -15.96 13.07
N VAL A 123 22.35 -16.60 13.89
CA VAL A 123 22.72 -17.80 14.66
C VAL A 123 21.68 -18.89 14.48
N ALA A 124 22.11 -20.12 14.19
CA ALA A 124 21.24 -21.30 14.18
C ALA A 124 21.40 -22.05 15.51
N ILE A 125 20.28 -22.38 16.15
CA ILE A 125 20.23 -23.01 17.47
C ILE A 125 19.35 -24.26 17.38
N PRO A 126 19.86 -25.45 17.75
CA PRO A 126 19.03 -26.65 17.78
C PRO A 126 18.09 -26.60 18.99
N VAL A 127 16.83 -26.94 18.79
CA VAL A 127 15.79 -26.96 19.82
C VAL A 127 15.01 -28.28 19.76
N SER A 128 14.45 -28.73 20.88
CA SER A 128 13.62 -29.94 20.95
C SER A 128 12.21 -29.61 21.40
N GLN A 129 11.22 -30.07 20.62
CA GLN A 129 9.77 -29.97 20.86
C GLN A 129 9.24 -28.59 21.30
N LEU A 130 10.07 -27.54 21.28
CA LEU A 130 9.79 -26.27 21.94
C LEU A 130 9.30 -26.53 23.37
N ASN A 131 10.07 -27.24 24.21
CA ASN A 131 9.82 -27.35 25.66
C ASN A 131 10.60 -26.29 26.44
N VAL A 132 10.04 -25.74 27.52
CA VAL A 132 10.61 -24.63 28.32
C VAL A 132 12.06 -24.91 28.77
N HIS A 133 12.38 -26.16 29.10
CA HIS A 133 13.71 -26.57 29.56
C HIS A 133 14.79 -26.50 28.46
N ASP A 134 14.44 -26.77 27.20
CA ASP A 134 15.39 -26.79 26.08
C ASP A 134 15.75 -25.37 25.57
N LEU A 135 15.04 -24.34 26.06
CA LEU A 135 15.30 -22.93 25.71
C LEU A 135 16.39 -22.30 26.58
N ASP A 136 16.54 -22.78 27.81
CA ASP A 136 17.48 -22.27 28.81
C ASP A 136 18.69 -23.21 28.99
N GLU A 137 18.49 -24.52 28.90
CA GLU A 137 19.53 -25.54 28.98
C GLU A 137 19.66 -26.33 27.67
N LEU A 138 20.89 -26.74 27.30
CA LEU A 138 21.10 -27.62 26.15
C LEU A 138 20.70 -29.04 26.51
N SER A 139 19.94 -29.69 25.64
CA SER A 139 19.66 -31.13 25.74
C SER A 139 20.96 -31.93 25.79
N ALA A 140 20.98 -33.01 26.59
CA ALA A 140 22.10 -33.95 26.62
C ALA A 140 22.36 -34.58 25.23
N ASP A 141 21.32 -34.71 24.40
CA ASP A 141 21.43 -35.21 23.03
C ASP A 141 22.09 -34.21 22.07
N ALA A 142 22.20 -32.93 22.48
CA ALA A 142 22.87 -31.86 21.77
C ALA A 142 24.32 -31.64 22.25
N ALA A 143 24.96 -32.61 22.91
CA ALA A 143 26.33 -32.48 23.42
C ALA A 143 27.39 -32.11 22.36
N TRP A 144 27.08 -32.31 21.08
CA TRP A 144 27.91 -31.91 19.93
C TRP A 144 27.79 -30.42 19.57
N TYR A 145 26.79 -29.70 20.07
CA TYR A 145 26.56 -28.29 19.82
C TYR A 145 27.22 -27.45 20.93
N ALA A 146 28.17 -26.59 20.54
CA ALA A 146 28.93 -25.73 21.46
C ALA A 146 28.45 -24.26 21.46
N GLY A 147 27.31 -23.97 20.82
CA GLY A 147 26.74 -22.63 20.75
C GLY A 147 25.85 -22.28 21.95
N PRO A 148 25.25 -21.08 21.96
CA PRO A 148 24.35 -20.66 23.04
C PRO A 148 22.99 -21.35 22.96
N THR A 149 22.29 -21.40 24.10
CA THR A 149 20.85 -21.67 24.14
C THR A 149 20.07 -20.48 23.59
N LEU A 150 18.80 -20.69 23.24
CA LEU A 150 17.98 -19.61 22.67
C LEU A 150 17.85 -18.44 23.65
N LEU A 151 17.58 -18.73 24.93
CA LEU A 151 17.39 -17.70 25.95
C LEU A 151 18.70 -16.94 26.21
N ALA A 152 19.83 -17.64 26.37
CA ALA A 152 21.12 -17.01 26.59
C ALA A 152 21.52 -16.07 25.43
N HIS A 153 21.23 -16.47 24.18
CA HIS A 153 21.49 -15.63 23.02
C HIS A 153 20.59 -14.38 23.00
N LEU A 154 19.29 -14.54 23.27
CA LEU A 154 18.34 -13.44 23.33
C LEU A 154 18.69 -12.45 24.46
N ASP A 155 19.13 -12.93 25.62
CA ASP A 155 19.56 -12.08 26.72
C ASP A 155 20.84 -11.28 26.40
N ALA A 156 21.80 -11.91 25.71
CA ALA A 156 23.00 -11.23 25.22
C ALA A 156 22.63 -10.11 24.23
N LEU A 157 21.74 -10.40 23.27
CA LEU A 157 21.22 -9.41 22.33
C LEU A 157 20.45 -8.28 23.04
N ALA A 158 19.67 -8.61 24.07
CA ALA A 158 18.98 -7.60 24.87
C ALA A 158 19.96 -6.62 25.54
N ALA A 159 21.12 -7.10 26.00
CA ALA A 159 22.17 -6.24 26.53
C ALA A 159 22.82 -5.37 25.44
N GLU A 160 23.12 -5.93 24.27
CA GLU A 160 23.69 -5.18 23.14
C GLU A 160 22.76 -4.08 22.62
N VAL A 161 21.48 -4.41 22.39
CA VAL A 161 20.46 -3.45 21.91
C VAL A 161 20.27 -2.29 22.89
N ARG A 162 20.41 -2.54 24.21
CA ARG A 162 20.36 -1.49 25.24
C ARG A 162 21.55 -0.53 25.16
N LEU A 163 22.75 -1.04 24.85
CA LEU A 163 23.99 -0.25 24.80
C LEU A 163 24.14 0.58 23.51
N ALA A 164 23.41 0.23 22.44
CA ALA A 164 23.54 0.84 21.11
C ALA A 164 22.99 2.28 20.95
N HIS A 165 22.80 3.05 22.03
CA HIS A 165 22.37 4.45 21.95
C HIS A 165 23.49 5.38 22.40
N HIS A 166 24.13 6.03 21.44
CA HIS A 166 24.54 7.45 21.42
C HIS A 166 25.45 7.65 20.20
N ALA A 167 24.86 8.01 19.06
CA ALA A 167 25.60 8.53 17.92
C ALA A 167 25.02 9.89 17.52
N VAL A 168 25.92 10.77 17.11
CA VAL A 168 25.67 12.18 16.78
C VAL A 168 24.67 12.24 15.63
N GLN A 169 23.57 12.97 15.83
CA GLN A 169 22.58 13.21 14.79
C GLN A 169 23.16 14.18 13.75
N GLU A 170 23.41 13.72 12.53
CA GLU A 170 23.38 14.62 11.39
C GLU A 170 21.95 15.18 11.21
N ALA A 171 21.86 16.41 10.70
CA ALA A 171 20.55 17.04 10.49
C ALA A 171 19.72 16.22 9.48
N PRO A 172 18.46 15.88 9.79
CA PRO A 172 17.64 15.06 8.91
C PRO A 172 17.40 15.77 7.58
N GLN A 173 17.45 15.01 6.48
CA GLN A 173 17.18 15.52 5.14
C GLN A 173 15.68 15.54 4.90
N LEU A 174 15.14 16.70 4.49
CA LEU A 174 13.74 16.83 4.13
C LEU A 174 13.53 16.40 2.67
N THR A 175 12.61 15.46 2.43
CA THR A 175 12.28 14.99 1.08
C THR A 175 10.81 14.61 0.96
N GLU A 176 10.28 14.68 -0.26
CA GLU A 176 8.96 14.14 -0.62
C GLU A 176 9.05 12.79 -1.34
N GLN A 177 10.27 12.33 -1.64
CA GLN A 177 10.50 11.04 -2.30
C GLN A 177 11.71 10.31 -1.70
N PHE A 178 11.60 9.00 -1.61
CA PHE A 178 12.70 8.15 -1.16
C PHE A 178 12.64 6.77 -1.81
N ALA A 179 13.81 6.14 -1.92
CA ALA A 179 13.92 4.74 -2.26
C ALA A 179 13.75 3.92 -0.97
N ALA A 180 13.09 2.76 -1.08
CA ALA A 180 12.85 1.89 0.05
C ALA A 180 12.84 0.42 -0.34
N HIS A 181 13.23 -0.44 0.60
CA HIS A 181 12.95 -1.86 0.55
C HIS A 181 11.57 -2.10 1.15
N VAL A 182 10.70 -2.80 0.41
CA VAL A 182 9.30 -3.03 0.79
C VAL A 182 8.98 -4.50 0.70
N ALA A 183 8.39 -5.06 1.75
CA ALA A 183 7.82 -6.39 1.79
C ALA A 183 6.30 -6.29 1.87
N CYS A 184 5.59 -6.89 0.91
CA CYS A 184 4.15 -6.99 0.97
C CYS A 184 3.76 -8.10 1.94
N VAL A 185 2.84 -7.80 2.86
CA VAL A 185 2.45 -8.72 3.94
C VAL A 185 0.99 -9.15 3.85
N SER A 186 0.18 -8.37 3.15
CA SER A 186 -1.24 -8.64 2.89
C SER A 186 -1.41 -9.54 1.67
N ASP A 187 -2.57 -10.21 1.62
CA ASP A 187 -3.07 -10.86 0.40
C ASP A 187 -3.48 -9.83 -0.66
N GLU A 188 -3.73 -8.57 -0.27
CA GLU A 188 -3.88 -7.46 -1.20
C GLU A 188 -2.51 -7.03 -1.76
N GLU A 189 -2.41 -6.93 -3.08
CA GLU A 189 -1.18 -6.51 -3.75
C GLU A 189 -0.87 -5.03 -3.54
N LEU A 190 0.42 -4.72 -3.38
CA LEU A 190 0.90 -3.35 -3.41
C LEU A 190 0.97 -2.84 -4.86
N LEU A 191 0.12 -1.87 -5.18
CA LEU A 191 -0.06 -1.32 -6.52
C LEU A 191 0.63 0.06 -6.65
N PRO A 192 1.48 0.27 -7.67
CA PRO A 192 1.98 1.60 -7.96
C PRO A 192 0.87 2.60 -8.31
N GLY A 193 1.03 3.85 -7.89
CA GLY A 193 0.12 4.96 -8.14
C GLY A 193 -1.08 5.05 -7.19
N ARG A 194 -1.40 3.98 -6.45
CA ARG A 194 -2.45 3.99 -5.42
C ARG A 194 -1.97 4.79 -4.22
N GLU A 195 -2.88 5.57 -3.64
CA GLU A 195 -2.63 6.26 -2.38
C GLU A 195 -2.83 5.31 -1.21
N TYR A 196 -1.89 5.35 -0.27
CA TYR A 196 -1.85 4.55 0.93
C TYR A 196 -1.57 5.43 2.14
N LYS A 197 -1.93 4.92 3.32
CA LYS A 197 -1.50 5.49 4.59
C LYS A 197 -0.08 5.00 4.88
N LEU A 198 0.85 5.92 5.11
CA LEU A 198 2.23 5.64 5.49
C LEU A 198 2.45 6.07 6.93
N LYS A 199 2.92 5.14 7.77
CA LYS A 199 3.41 5.44 9.12
C LYS A 199 4.94 5.35 9.13
N LEU A 200 5.63 6.48 9.26
CA LEU A 200 7.09 6.58 9.26
C LEU A 200 7.54 7.45 10.44
N ALA A 201 8.48 6.95 11.24
CA ALA A 201 9.00 7.65 12.43
C ALA A 201 7.89 8.17 13.39
N GLY A 202 6.81 7.39 13.55
CA GLY A 202 5.66 7.75 14.39
C GLY A 202 4.71 8.78 13.81
N ARG A 203 4.97 9.30 12.61
CA ARG A 203 4.07 10.20 11.87
C ARG A 203 3.26 9.41 10.87
N GLU A 204 1.97 9.72 10.77
CA GLU A 204 1.07 9.19 9.75
C GLU A 204 0.85 10.25 8.68
N LEU A 205 0.95 9.84 7.42
CA LEU A 205 0.78 10.69 6.26
C LEU A 205 0.34 9.87 5.05
N THR A 206 -0.14 10.53 4.01
CA THR A 206 -0.48 9.86 2.74
C THR A 206 0.75 9.75 1.85
N ALA A 207 0.92 8.58 1.23
CA ALA A 207 1.99 8.30 0.29
C ALA A 207 1.51 7.40 -0.84
N SER A 208 2.25 7.35 -1.94
CA SER A 208 2.05 6.38 -3.02
C SER A 208 3.37 5.72 -3.39
N VAL A 209 3.29 4.46 -3.82
CA VAL A 209 4.41 3.80 -4.49
C VAL A 209 4.42 4.29 -5.93
N THR A 210 5.39 5.10 -6.33
CA THR A 210 5.42 5.64 -7.70
C THR A 210 6.03 4.67 -8.70
N ALA A 211 6.93 3.79 -8.24
CA ALA A 211 7.55 2.77 -9.06
C ALA A 211 8.05 1.60 -8.22
N ILE A 212 7.94 0.39 -8.77
CA ILE A 212 8.66 -0.79 -8.29
C ILE A 212 9.85 -0.97 -9.23
N LYS A 213 11.07 -0.76 -8.73
CA LYS A 213 12.29 -0.89 -9.54
C LYS A 213 12.52 -2.35 -9.94
N TYR A 214 12.35 -3.25 -8.98
CA TYR A 214 12.41 -4.70 -9.17
C TYR A 214 11.89 -5.41 -7.90
N ARG A 215 11.48 -6.66 -8.06
CA ARG A 215 11.25 -7.65 -7.00
C ARG A 215 12.49 -8.51 -6.80
N LEU A 216 12.70 -9.02 -5.60
CA LEU A 216 13.69 -10.04 -5.31
C LEU A 216 13.07 -11.44 -5.40
N ASP A 217 13.74 -12.33 -6.10
CA ASP A 217 13.52 -13.77 -5.98
C ASP A 217 14.10 -14.22 -4.63
N VAL A 218 13.27 -14.68 -3.71
CA VAL A 218 13.72 -14.97 -2.33
C VAL A 218 14.65 -16.18 -2.22
N ASP A 219 14.65 -17.08 -3.20
CA ASP A 219 15.54 -18.24 -3.19
C ASP A 219 16.94 -17.89 -3.71
N SER A 220 17.03 -17.12 -4.79
CA SER A 220 18.31 -16.79 -5.44
C SER A 220 18.83 -15.38 -5.13
N LEU A 221 17.99 -14.51 -4.55
CA LEU A 221 18.17 -13.07 -4.35
C LEU A 221 18.43 -12.31 -5.67
N ARG A 222 17.99 -12.86 -6.80
CA ARG A 222 18.06 -12.20 -8.10
C ARG A 222 16.98 -11.13 -8.23
N ARG A 223 17.28 -10.10 -9.01
CA ARG A 223 16.35 -9.01 -9.32
C ARG A 223 15.46 -9.42 -10.49
N LEU A 224 14.16 -9.39 -10.28
CA LEU A 224 13.13 -9.69 -11.27
C LEU A 224 12.27 -8.45 -11.53
N PRO A 225 11.85 -8.21 -12.78
CA PRO A 225 10.89 -7.14 -13.06
C PRO A 225 9.56 -7.45 -12.37
N ALA A 226 8.89 -6.40 -11.88
CA ALA A 226 7.59 -6.51 -11.23
C ALA A 226 6.76 -5.25 -11.48
N ARG A 227 5.44 -5.43 -11.59
CA ARG A 227 4.46 -4.32 -11.71
C ARG A 227 3.66 -4.11 -10.42
N THR A 228 3.61 -5.13 -9.57
CA THR A 228 3.00 -5.15 -8.24
C THR A 228 3.90 -5.94 -7.29
N LEU A 229 3.62 -5.90 -5.99
CA LEU A 229 4.16 -6.87 -5.03
C LEU A 229 3.00 -7.62 -4.40
N ALA A 230 2.99 -8.94 -4.55
CA ALA A 230 2.03 -9.83 -3.88
C ALA A 230 2.54 -10.27 -2.50
N ARG A 231 1.68 -10.93 -1.71
CA ARG A 231 2.01 -11.40 -0.36
C ARG A 231 3.35 -12.13 -0.30
N GLY A 232 4.19 -11.67 0.62
CA GLY A 232 5.51 -12.22 0.87
C GLY A 232 6.55 -11.89 -0.19
N GLU A 233 6.21 -11.11 -1.22
CA GLU A 233 7.18 -10.58 -2.18
C GLU A 233 7.88 -9.34 -1.63
N ILE A 234 9.14 -9.20 -2.03
CA ILE A 234 10.01 -8.11 -1.59
C ILE A 234 10.44 -7.35 -2.83
N GLY A 235 10.39 -6.02 -2.78
CA GLY A 235 10.83 -5.17 -3.86
C GLY A 235 11.56 -3.94 -3.39
N VAL A 236 12.28 -3.32 -4.32
CA VAL A 236 12.80 -1.96 -4.14
C VAL A 236 11.86 -1.00 -4.81
N CYS A 237 11.28 -0.11 -4.01
CA CYS A 237 10.24 0.82 -4.43
C CYS A 237 10.75 2.26 -4.36
N THR A 238 10.14 3.13 -5.16
CA THR A 238 10.18 4.58 -4.95
C THR A 238 8.86 4.99 -4.31
N ILE A 239 8.93 5.62 -3.14
CA ILE A 239 7.76 6.12 -2.42
C ILE A 239 7.75 7.64 -2.51
N ALA A 240 6.58 8.20 -2.82
CA ALA A 240 6.34 9.64 -2.80
C ALA A 240 5.31 9.97 -1.72
N THR A 241 5.58 11.01 -0.93
CA THR A 241 4.73 11.48 0.15
C THR A 241 4.05 12.78 -0.23
N GLN A 242 2.81 13.00 0.22
CA GLN A 242 2.08 14.24 -0.08
C GLN A 242 2.67 15.47 0.66
N THR A 243 3.36 15.25 1.77
CA THR A 243 4.08 16.30 2.50
C THR A 243 5.53 15.88 2.74
N PRO A 244 6.46 16.83 2.86
CA PRO A 244 7.87 16.50 3.09
C PRO A 244 8.09 15.75 4.42
N VAL A 245 8.88 14.68 4.37
CA VAL A 245 9.32 13.88 5.51
C VAL A 245 10.79 14.10 5.81
N ALA A 246 11.12 14.11 7.10
CA ALA A 246 12.49 14.25 7.58
C ALA A 246 13.10 12.85 7.71
N LEU A 247 14.12 12.55 6.90
CA LEU A 247 14.81 11.27 6.90
C LEU A 247 16.19 11.43 7.54
N ALA A 248 16.47 10.66 8.58
CA ALA A 248 17.80 10.51 9.15
C ALA A 248 18.60 9.46 8.39
N ASP A 249 19.94 9.53 8.48
CA ASP A 249 20.80 8.45 8.00
C ASP A 249 20.48 7.16 8.77
N GLN A 250 20.33 6.06 8.03
CA GLN A 250 20.02 4.74 8.58
C GLN A 250 21.16 4.18 9.43
N ALA A 251 22.41 4.62 9.18
CA ALA A 251 23.55 4.24 10.00
C ALA A 251 23.42 4.76 11.45
N ASP A 252 22.89 5.97 11.61
CA ASP A 252 22.82 6.67 12.89
C ASP A 252 21.49 6.40 13.62
N ALA A 253 20.39 6.24 12.87
CA ALA A 253 19.04 6.03 13.40
C ALA A 253 18.30 4.89 12.69
N PRO A 254 18.67 3.63 12.97
CA PRO A 254 18.19 2.44 12.25
C PRO A 254 16.69 2.14 12.45
N ASP A 255 16.07 2.68 13.51
CA ASP A 255 14.62 2.64 13.68
C ASP A 255 13.90 3.76 12.91
N ALA A 256 14.59 4.84 12.54
CA ALA A 256 13.97 6.03 11.95
C ALA A 256 13.56 5.85 10.48
N GLY A 257 14.14 4.87 9.77
CA GLY A 257 13.73 4.53 8.41
C GLY A 257 12.66 3.47 8.30
N ARG A 258 12.21 2.87 9.41
CA ARG A 258 11.17 1.84 9.37
C ARG A 258 9.80 2.46 9.14
N PHE A 259 9.00 1.84 8.26
CA PHE A 259 7.64 2.28 8.00
C PHE A 259 6.67 1.14 7.74
N VAL A 260 5.38 1.46 7.89
CA VAL A 260 4.25 0.62 7.51
C VAL A 260 3.41 1.35 6.48
N ILE A 261 2.97 0.62 5.46
CA ILE A 261 1.99 1.03 4.46
C ILE A 261 0.70 0.29 4.77
N SER A 262 -0.37 1.03 5.01
CA SER A 262 -1.71 0.51 5.26
C SER A 262 -2.71 1.05 4.24
N ASP A 263 -3.83 0.35 4.09
CA ASP A 263 -4.98 0.86 3.35
C ASP A 263 -5.52 2.15 3.99
N LEU A 264 -5.96 3.09 3.16
CA LEU A 264 -6.41 4.41 3.61
C LEU A 264 -7.70 4.40 4.43
N HIS A 265 -8.55 3.38 4.25
CA HIS A 265 -9.90 3.36 4.82
C HIS A 265 -10.02 2.38 5.98
N THR A 266 -9.35 1.24 5.86
CA THR A 266 -9.48 0.13 6.81
C THR A 266 -8.34 0.08 7.82
N ASP A 267 -7.29 0.91 7.64
CA ASP A 267 -6.03 0.85 8.37
C ASP A 267 -5.33 -0.54 8.29
N ALA A 268 -5.81 -1.44 7.44
CA ALA A 268 -5.25 -2.78 7.29
C ALA A 268 -3.82 -2.70 6.73
N PRO A 269 -2.84 -3.39 7.33
CA PRO A 269 -1.46 -3.35 6.87
C PRO A 269 -1.32 -4.05 5.53
N ILE A 270 -0.76 -3.35 4.54
CA ILE A 270 -0.50 -3.87 3.19
C ILE A 270 0.95 -4.29 3.03
N ALA A 271 1.86 -3.44 3.47
CA ALA A 271 3.29 -3.66 3.35
C ALA A 271 4.06 -2.99 4.49
N ALA A 272 5.30 -3.42 4.70
CA ALA A 272 6.23 -2.74 5.60
C ALA A 272 7.62 -2.70 4.96
N GLY A 273 8.45 -1.79 5.44
CA GLY A 273 9.73 -1.57 4.81
C GLY A 273 10.67 -0.68 5.58
N THR A 274 11.82 -0.48 4.95
CA THR A 274 12.86 0.43 5.40
C THR A 274 13.24 1.39 4.30
N VAL A 275 13.44 2.64 4.67
CA VAL A 275 14.05 3.66 3.82
C VAL A 275 15.46 3.21 3.48
N ASP A 276 15.79 3.26 2.19
CA ASP A 276 17.13 3.05 1.66
C ASP A 276 17.86 4.41 1.65
N PHE A 277 17.39 5.35 0.81
CA PHE A 277 17.92 6.71 0.77
C PHE A 277 16.90 7.73 0.26
N ALA A 278 17.05 8.99 0.69
CA ALA A 278 16.30 10.12 0.18
C ALA A 278 16.58 10.37 -1.31
N LEU A 279 15.53 10.54 -2.12
CA LEU A 279 15.67 10.89 -3.52
C LEU A 279 15.62 12.40 -3.69
N ARG A 280 16.69 12.97 -4.25
CA ARG A 280 16.83 14.42 -4.47
C ARG A 280 16.08 14.94 -5.70
N ARG A 281 15.28 14.11 -6.37
CA ARG A 281 14.53 14.54 -7.56
C ARG A 281 13.27 15.29 -7.13
N GLY A 282 13.14 16.54 -7.54
CA GLY A 282 11.92 17.34 -7.32
C GLY A 282 12.13 18.63 -6.53
N MET A 283 13.22 18.77 -5.78
CA MET A 283 13.47 19.97 -4.95
C MET A 283 13.61 21.30 -5.74
N ASN A 284 13.72 21.24 -7.07
CA ASN A 284 13.84 22.43 -7.94
C ASN A 284 12.54 22.80 -8.68
N LEU A 285 11.44 22.09 -8.44
CA LEU A 285 10.14 22.40 -9.04
C LEU A 285 9.35 23.28 -8.07
N HIS A 286 9.60 24.58 -8.12
CA HIS A 286 8.74 25.55 -7.43
C HIS A 286 7.49 25.80 -8.27
N TRP A 287 6.31 25.74 -7.64
CA TRP A 287 5.09 26.21 -8.27
C TRP A 287 5.28 27.68 -8.66
N GLN A 288 5.25 27.97 -9.95
CA GLN A 288 5.37 29.33 -10.46
C GLN A 288 4.05 30.05 -10.17
N PRO A 289 4.03 31.11 -9.35
CA PRO A 289 2.82 31.89 -9.17
C PRO A 289 2.47 32.56 -10.51
N LEU A 290 1.37 32.10 -11.13
CA LEU A 290 0.88 32.67 -12.38
C LEU A 290 -0.10 33.81 -12.09
N ALA A 291 -0.03 34.89 -12.87
CA ALA A 291 -0.93 36.03 -12.73
C ALA A 291 -2.40 35.68 -13.04
N VAL A 292 -2.63 34.67 -13.88
CA VAL A 292 -3.98 34.19 -14.23
C VAL A 292 -4.37 33.08 -13.27
N THR A 293 -5.27 33.40 -12.34
CA THR A 293 -5.76 32.46 -11.33
C THR A 293 -6.99 31.69 -11.81
N LYS A 294 -7.24 30.54 -11.18
CA LYS A 294 -8.50 29.80 -11.30
C LYS A 294 -9.73 30.68 -11.10
N SER A 295 -9.73 31.53 -10.07
CA SER A 295 -10.85 32.44 -9.77
C SER A 295 -11.11 33.42 -10.92
N LEU A 296 -10.05 33.95 -11.55
CA LEU A 296 -10.18 34.80 -12.74
C LEU A 296 -10.74 34.03 -13.94
N ARG A 297 -10.27 32.80 -14.19
CA ARG A 297 -10.80 31.98 -15.28
C ARG A 297 -12.26 31.60 -15.06
N ALA A 298 -12.64 31.27 -13.84
CA ALA A 298 -14.02 31.01 -13.43
C ALA A 298 -14.91 32.24 -13.61
N SER A 299 -14.44 33.44 -13.22
CA SER A 299 -15.20 34.69 -13.40
C SER A 299 -15.40 35.05 -14.87
N LEU A 300 -14.37 34.86 -15.71
CA LEU A 300 -14.47 35.11 -17.15
C LEU A 300 -15.49 34.20 -17.86
N LYS A 301 -15.65 32.98 -17.36
CA LYS A 301 -16.65 32.02 -17.85
C LYS A 301 -18.00 32.20 -17.16
N GLU A 302 -18.04 33.00 -16.10
CA GLU A 302 -19.20 33.21 -15.24
C GLU A 302 -19.85 31.86 -14.85
N GLN A 303 -19.02 30.91 -14.41
CA GLN A 303 -19.42 29.59 -13.93
C GLN A 303 -18.49 29.14 -12.82
N ARG A 304 -18.96 28.23 -11.97
CA ARG A 304 -18.07 27.54 -11.02
C ARG A 304 -17.54 26.28 -11.69
N PRO A 305 -16.21 26.11 -11.82
CA PRO A 305 -15.66 24.85 -12.29
C PRO A 305 -15.91 23.75 -11.26
N CYS A 306 -16.11 22.52 -11.75
CA CYS A 306 -16.21 21.34 -10.91
C CYS A 306 -16.01 20.07 -11.75
N VAL A 307 -15.80 18.94 -11.10
CA VAL A 307 -15.83 17.59 -11.65
C VAL A 307 -17.14 16.91 -11.26
N VAL A 308 -17.86 16.41 -12.26
CA VAL A 308 -19.01 15.51 -12.10
C VAL A 308 -18.56 14.12 -12.50
N TRP A 309 -18.32 13.26 -11.51
CA TRP A 309 -17.73 11.94 -11.67
C TRP A 309 -18.79 10.84 -11.67
N PHE A 310 -19.07 10.27 -12.83
CA PHE A 310 -19.99 9.14 -13.00
C PHE A 310 -19.23 7.83 -12.85
N THR A 311 -19.58 7.05 -11.82
CA THR A 311 -19.02 5.72 -11.53
C THR A 311 -20.11 4.63 -11.57
N GLY A 312 -19.75 3.39 -11.86
CA GLY A 312 -20.70 2.29 -12.09
C GLY A 312 -20.20 1.19 -13.01
N LEU A 313 -20.89 0.05 -13.04
CA LEU A 313 -20.55 -1.09 -13.90
C LEU A 313 -20.60 -0.74 -15.40
N SER A 314 -19.89 -1.51 -16.22
CA SER A 314 -20.05 -1.43 -17.68
C SER A 314 -21.51 -1.69 -18.07
N GLY A 315 -22.06 -0.96 -19.03
CA GLY A 315 -23.49 -1.10 -19.39
C GLY A 315 -24.51 -0.47 -18.43
N ALA A 316 -24.07 0.11 -17.29
CA ALA A 316 -24.96 0.78 -16.34
C ALA A 316 -25.57 2.09 -16.88
N GLY A 317 -25.04 2.68 -17.96
CA GLY A 317 -25.60 3.90 -18.59
C GLY A 317 -24.86 5.21 -18.31
N LYS A 318 -23.66 5.15 -17.70
CA LYS A 318 -22.82 6.31 -17.34
C LYS A 318 -22.63 7.30 -18.49
N SER A 319 -22.01 6.87 -19.60
CA SER A 319 -21.68 7.75 -20.73
C SER A 319 -22.94 8.31 -21.40
N THR A 320 -24.05 7.55 -21.40
CA THR A 320 -25.33 8.03 -21.90
C THR A 320 -25.87 9.19 -21.08
N ILE A 321 -25.90 9.05 -19.75
CA ILE A 321 -26.36 10.11 -18.85
C ILE A 321 -25.42 11.31 -18.91
N ALA A 322 -24.10 11.09 -18.84
CA ALA A 322 -23.10 12.14 -18.89
C ALA A 322 -23.20 12.96 -20.19
N ASN A 323 -23.37 12.30 -21.34
CA ASN A 323 -23.54 12.98 -22.62
C ASN A 323 -24.82 13.83 -22.69
N LEU A 324 -25.92 13.38 -22.09
CA LEU A 324 -27.16 14.17 -21.98
C LEU A 324 -26.98 15.40 -21.09
N VAL A 325 -26.29 15.26 -19.96
CA VAL A 325 -25.97 16.38 -19.05
C VAL A 325 -25.06 17.38 -19.77
N GLU A 326 -24.00 16.93 -20.44
CA GLU A 326 -23.11 17.79 -21.21
C GLU A 326 -23.88 18.56 -22.30
N GLY A 327 -24.72 17.88 -23.07
CA GLY A 327 -25.56 18.52 -24.08
C GLY A 327 -26.50 19.57 -23.49
N TRP A 328 -27.09 19.31 -22.32
CA TRP A 328 -27.94 20.28 -21.62
C TRP A 328 -27.18 21.54 -21.19
N LEU A 329 -25.96 21.37 -20.67
CA LEU A 329 -25.06 22.44 -20.22
C LEU A 329 -24.57 23.28 -21.40
N ALA A 330 -24.07 22.63 -22.45
CA ALA A 330 -23.55 23.29 -23.65
C ALA A 330 -24.62 24.15 -24.35
N GLN A 331 -25.86 23.65 -24.45
CA GLN A 331 -27.00 24.41 -25.02
C GLN A 331 -27.36 25.67 -24.21
N ARG A 332 -26.85 25.81 -22.98
CA ARG A 332 -27.05 26.97 -22.10
C ARG A 332 -25.79 27.84 -21.98
N GLY A 333 -24.77 27.57 -22.79
CA GLY A 333 -23.55 28.36 -22.85
C GLY A 333 -22.57 28.10 -21.71
N HIS A 334 -22.72 26.99 -20.98
CA HIS A 334 -21.69 26.54 -20.04
C HIS A 334 -20.51 25.93 -20.79
N HIS A 335 -19.31 26.19 -20.28
CA HIS A 335 -18.09 25.59 -20.80
C HIS A 335 -17.87 24.24 -20.14
N THR A 336 -17.96 23.18 -20.94
CA THR A 336 -17.87 21.79 -20.46
C THR A 336 -16.87 20.97 -21.25
N TYR A 337 -16.44 19.85 -20.67
CA TYR A 337 -15.73 18.79 -21.38
C TYR A 337 -16.04 17.42 -20.77
N LEU A 338 -16.41 16.44 -21.58
CA LEU A 338 -16.62 15.05 -21.18
C LEU A 338 -15.37 14.19 -21.40
N LEU A 339 -14.77 13.75 -20.30
CA LEU A 339 -13.73 12.71 -20.27
C LEU A 339 -14.40 11.34 -20.18
N ASP A 340 -14.36 10.58 -21.28
CA ASP A 340 -14.92 9.23 -21.38
C ASP A 340 -13.82 8.15 -21.33
N GLY A 341 -14.11 7.06 -20.60
CA GLY A 341 -13.21 5.91 -20.40
C GLY A 341 -12.68 5.25 -21.67
N ASP A 342 -13.45 5.19 -22.74
CA ASP A 342 -12.99 4.64 -24.02
C ASP A 342 -12.17 5.68 -24.79
N ASN A 343 -12.66 6.92 -24.84
CA ASN A 343 -12.02 8.00 -25.61
C ASN A 343 -10.58 8.28 -25.17
N ILE A 344 -10.35 8.34 -23.86
CA ILE A 344 -9.00 8.63 -23.34
C ILE A 344 -7.99 7.51 -23.65
N ARG A 345 -8.46 6.28 -23.89
CA ARG A 345 -7.61 5.12 -24.22
C ARG A 345 -7.12 5.14 -25.66
N HIS A 346 -7.63 6.04 -26.51
CA HIS A 346 -7.03 6.29 -27.83
C HIS A 346 -5.76 7.15 -27.75
N GLY A 347 -5.58 7.92 -26.67
CA GLY A 347 -4.49 8.88 -26.51
C GLY A 347 -3.80 8.76 -25.16
N LEU A 348 -4.26 9.54 -24.18
CA LEU A 348 -3.67 9.69 -22.85
C LEU A 348 -3.34 8.35 -22.16
N ASN A 349 -4.20 7.35 -22.34
CA ASN A 349 -4.14 6.05 -21.65
C ASN A 349 -4.00 4.87 -22.62
N LYS A 350 -3.43 5.09 -23.82
CA LYS A 350 -3.28 4.03 -24.85
C LYS A 350 -2.32 2.91 -24.47
N ASP A 351 -1.45 3.16 -23.51
CA ASP A 351 -0.45 2.23 -22.98
C ASP A 351 -1.02 1.34 -21.86
N LEU A 352 -2.23 1.62 -21.37
CA LEU A 352 -2.82 0.96 -20.21
C LEU A 352 -3.79 -0.16 -20.63
N GLY A 353 -3.62 -1.33 -20.01
CA GLY A 353 -4.56 -2.44 -20.10
C GLY A 353 -5.75 -2.31 -19.13
N PHE A 354 -6.20 -3.46 -18.62
CA PHE A 354 -7.34 -3.59 -17.70
C PHE A 354 -6.98 -4.31 -16.39
N THR A 355 -5.68 -4.46 -16.11
CA THR A 355 -5.20 -4.96 -14.80
C THR A 355 -5.50 -3.96 -13.69
N ALA A 356 -5.39 -4.37 -12.42
CA ALA A 356 -5.60 -3.47 -11.28
C ALA A 356 -4.67 -2.25 -11.35
N VAL A 357 -3.37 -2.44 -11.61
CA VAL A 357 -2.38 -1.35 -11.78
C VAL A 357 -2.75 -0.40 -12.91
N ASP A 358 -3.15 -0.95 -14.06
CA ASP A 358 -3.54 -0.13 -15.21
C ASP A 358 -4.78 0.72 -14.90
N ARG A 359 -5.69 0.21 -14.07
CA ARG A 359 -6.90 0.93 -13.64
C ARG A 359 -6.57 2.03 -12.64
N VAL A 360 -5.67 1.77 -11.69
CA VAL A 360 -5.15 2.77 -10.76
C VAL A 360 -4.53 3.93 -11.55
N GLU A 361 -3.60 3.62 -12.45
CA GLU A 361 -2.94 4.64 -13.27
C GLU A 361 -3.91 5.36 -14.22
N ASN A 362 -4.89 4.65 -14.77
CA ASN A 362 -5.92 5.24 -15.62
C ASN A 362 -6.72 6.32 -14.87
N ILE A 363 -7.15 6.04 -13.64
CA ILE A 363 -7.91 7.02 -12.84
C ILE A 363 -7.00 8.15 -12.36
N ARG A 364 -5.75 7.85 -11.94
CA ARG A 364 -4.78 8.87 -11.54
C ARG A 364 -4.52 9.90 -12.64
N ARG A 365 -4.23 9.45 -13.88
CA ARG A 365 -4.01 10.34 -15.04
C ARG A 365 -5.24 11.20 -15.36
N VAL A 366 -6.42 10.60 -15.31
CA VAL A 366 -7.69 11.31 -15.56
C VAL A 366 -7.95 12.36 -14.49
N GLY A 367 -7.71 12.04 -13.21
CA GLY A 367 -7.86 12.97 -12.10
C GLY A 367 -7.02 14.23 -12.27
N GLU A 368 -5.75 14.07 -12.62
CA GLU A 368 -4.84 15.19 -12.89
C GLU A 368 -5.31 16.06 -14.07
N VAL A 369 -5.79 15.42 -15.14
CA VAL A 369 -6.35 16.14 -16.29
C VAL A 369 -7.63 16.88 -15.91
N ALA A 370 -8.53 16.25 -15.16
CA ALA A 370 -9.76 16.87 -14.68
C ALA A 370 -9.45 18.09 -13.79
N ARG A 371 -8.45 17.98 -12.90
CA ARG A 371 -7.94 19.11 -12.09
C ARG A 371 -7.46 20.27 -12.95
N LEU A 372 -6.71 20.01 -14.03
CA LEU A 372 -6.27 21.07 -14.95
C LEU A 372 -7.44 21.77 -15.65
N PHE A 373 -8.49 21.05 -16.02
CA PHE A 373 -9.70 21.64 -16.59
C PHE A 373 -10.49 22.46 -15.56
N VAL A 374 -10.56 22.00 -14.30
CA VAL A 374 -11.15 22.76 -13.19
C VAL A 374 -10.37 24.07 -12.97
N ASP A 375 -9.04 24.00 -12.94
CA ASP A 375 -8.17 25.18 -12.88
C ASP A 375 -8.41 26.13 -14.08
N ALA A 376 -8.73 25.58 -15.25
CA ALA A 376 -9.12 26.34 -16.45
C ALA A 376 -10.55 26.94 -16.40
N GLY A 377 -11.29 26.73 -15.31
CA GLY A 377 -12.65 27.26 -15.13
C GLY A 377 -13.74 26.42 -15.81
N VAL A 378 -13.48 25.17 -16.20
CA VAL A 378 -14.39 24.29 -16.96
C VAL A 378 -15.18 23.36 -16.02
N ILE A 379 -16.42 23.03 -16.39
CA ILE A 379 -17.20 21.95 -15.75
C ILE A 379 -16.87 20.64 -16.47
N VAL A 380 -16.20 19.73 -15.78
CA VAL A 380 -15.71 18.47 -16.35
C VAL A 380 -16.68 17.36 -16.00
N LEU A 381 -17.14 16.62 -17.00
CA LEU A 381 -17.89 15.39 -16.79
C LEU A 381 -16.93 14.22 -16.99
N CYS A 382 -16.92 13.26 -16.08
CA CYS A 382 -16.02 12.12 -16.09
C CYS A 382 -16.84 10.83 -16.08
N SER A 383 -16.81 10.02 -17.15
CA SER A 383 -17.56 8.76 -17.23
C SER A 383 -16.60 7.57 -17.19
N PHE A 384 -16.44 6.97 -16.00
CA PHE A 384 -15.48 5.90 -15.75
C PHE A 384 -16.11 4.75 -14.98
N ILE A 385 -15.57 3.53 -15.16
CA ILE A 385 -15.94 2.43 -14.26
C ILE A 385 -15.39 2.70 -12.86
N SER A 386 -14.16 3.25 -12.77
CA SER A 386 -13.47 3.63 -11.52
C SER A 386 -13.77 2.68 -10.36
N PRO A 387 -13.37 1.40 -10.46
CA PRO A 387 -13.93 0.33 -9.64
C PRO A 387 -13.55 0.40 -8.16
N PHE A 388 -12.47 1.10 -7.83
CA PHE A 388 -11.92 1.14 -6.48
C PHE A 388 -12.25 2.48 -5.82
N ARG A 389 -12.65 2.45 -4.54
CA ARG A 389 -12.96 3.66 -3.77
C ARG A 389 -11.74 4.54 -3.55
N ALA A 390 -10.60 3.93 -3.21
CA ALA A 390 -9.36 4.65 -2.96
C ALA A 390 -8.97 5.59 -4.11
N GLU A 391 -9.08 5.11 -5.35
CA GLU A 391 -8.77 5.92 -6.51
C GLU A 391 -9.77 7.07 -6.73
N ARG A 392 -11.05 6.93 -6.34
CA ARG A 392 -12.04 8.02 -6.46
C ARG A 392 -11.83 9.07 -5.37
N GLU A 393 -11.47 8.64 -4.16
CA GLU A 393 -11.13 9.55 -3.06
C GLU A 393 -9.83 10.32 -3.35
N ALA A 394 -8.82 9.66 -3.94
CA ALA A 394 -7.62 10.32 -4.41
C ALA A 394 -7.92 11.43 -5.44
N VAL A 395 -8.88 11.23 -6.35
CA VAL A 395 -9.30 12.29 -7.28
C VAL A 395 -10.06 13.42 -6.55
N ARG A 396 -10.89 13.09 -5.56
CA ARG A 396 -11.60 14.07 -4.73
C ARG A 396 -10.61 14.98 -3.99
N SER A 397 -9.53 14.42 -3.44
CA SER A 397 -8.52 15.16 -2.67
C SER A 397 -7.63 16.10 -3.51
N LEU A 398 -7.61 15.93 -4.84
CA LEU A 398 -6.92 16.82 -5.77
C LEU A 398 -7.61 18.19 -5.96
N LEU A 399 -8.86 18.31 -5.52
CA LEU A 399 -9.76 19.43 -5.83
C LEU A 399 -10.14 20.20 -4.55
N GLU A 400 -10.59 21.46 -4.69
CA GLU A 400 -11.06 22.22 -3.53
C GLU A 400 -12.42 21.70 -3.04
N GLU A 401 -12.76 22.02 -1.79
CA GLU A 401 -14.03 21.60 -1.20
C GLU A 401 -15.23 22.06 -2.05
N GLY A 402 -16.13 21.13 -2.37
CA GLY A 402 -17.31 21.37 -3.19
C GLY A 402 -17.10 21.26 -4.70
N GLU A 403 -15.86 21.03 -5.17
CA GLU A 403 -15.56 20.93 -6.61
C GLU A 403 -15.65 19.52 -7.19
N PHE A 404 -15.77 18.50 -6.36
CA PHE A 404 -15.94 17.11 -6.81
C PHE A 404 -17.31 16.60 -6.41
N MET A 405 -18.04 16.03 -7.37
CA MET A 405 -19.33 15.38 -7.16
C MET A 405 -19.32 13.96 -7.71
N GLU A 406 -19.63 13.00 -6.85
CA GLU A 406 -19.66 11.58 -7.19
C GLU A 406 -21.09 11.11 -7.47
N ILE A 407 -21.33 10.70 -8.72
CA ILE A 407 -22.62 10.21 -9.21
C ILE A 407 -22.51 8.69 -9.41
N HIS A 408 -23.17 7.93 -8.55
CA HIS A 408 -23.22 6.47 -8.68
C HIS A 408 -24.34 6.06 -9.63
N VAL A 409 -23.98 5.61 -10.83
CA VAL A 409 -24.91 5.08 -11.82
C VAL A 409 -25.01 3.57 -11.66
N THR A 410 -26.16 3.10 -11.16
CA THR A 410 -26.36 1.71 -10.78
C THR A 410 -27.40 1.00 -11.64
N ALA A 411 -27.17 -0.30 -11.82
CA ALA A 411 -28.09 -1.29 -12.37
C ALA A 411 -27.63 -2.69 -11.93
N PRO A 412 -28.55 -3.65 -11.75
CA PRO A 412 -28.18 -5.04 -11.49
C PRO A 412 -27.25 -5.59 -12.58
N LEU A 413 -26.34 -6.49 -12.21
CA LEU A 413 -25.33 -7.06 -13.13
C LEU A 413 -26.00 -7.71 -14.34
N GLU A 414 -27.11 -8.40 -14.12
CA GLU A 414 -27.89 -9.09 -15.15
C GLU A 414 -28.52 -8.11 -16.14
N VAL A 415 -28.85 -6.89 -15.70
CA VAL A 415 -29.34 -5.83 -16.58
C VAL A 415 -28.21 -5.26 -17.41
N CYS A 416 -27.05 -5.03 -16.80
CA CYS A 416 -25.84 -4.60 -17.50
C CYS A 416 -25.42 -5.62 -18.58
N GLU A 417 -25.40 -6.90 -18.22
CA GLU A 417 -25.08 -8.02 -19.10
C GLU A 417 -26.12 -8.20 -20.21
N ARG A 418 -27.41 -8.00 -19.94
CA ARG A 418 -28.45 -8.03 -20.99
C ARG A 418 -28.30 -6.87 -21.99
N ARG A 419 -27.88 -5.68 -21.54
CA ARG A 419 -27.70 -4.51 -22.39
C ARG A 419 -26.46 -4.63 -23.28
N ASP A 420 -25.37 -5.17 -22.72
CA ASP A 420 -24.03 -5.38 -23.30
C ASP A 420 -23.77 -4.75 -24.69
N PRO A 421 -23.80 -3.41 -24.82
CA PRO A 421 -23.77 -2.74 -26.12
C PRO A 421 -22.43 -2.92 -26.84
N LYS A 422 -21.40 -3.36 -26.12
CA LYS A 422 -20.03 -3.56 -26.60
C LYS A 422 -19.67 -5.05 -26.75
N GLY A 423 -20.58 -5.97 -26.40
CA GLY A 423 -20.31 -7.41 -26.40
C GLY A 423 -19.22 -7.86 -25.42
N LEU A 424 -18.95 -7.08 -24.36
CA LEU A 424 -17.87 -7.33 -23.42
C LEU A 424 -18.24 -8.39 -22.39
N TYR A 425 -19.49 -8.39 -21.92
CA TYR A 425 -19.98 -9.42 -21.00
C TYR A 425 -19.95 -10.79 -21.66
N ALA A 426 -20.45 -10.88 -22.90
CA ALA A 426 -20.42 -12.13 -23.67
C ALA A 426 -18.98 -12.67 -23.86
N LYS A 427 -18.02 -11.78 -24.18
CA LYS A 427 -16.60 -12.16 -24.31
C LYS A 427 -15.98 -12.61 -22.98
N CYS A 428 -16.34 -11.96 -21.88
CA CYS A 428 -15.87 -12.34 -20.55
C CYS A 428 -16.41 -13.72 -20.15
N ARG A 429 -17.71 -13.98 -20.33
CA ARG A 429 -18.32 -15.29 -20.07
C ARG A 429 -17.73 -16.42 -20.90
N ALA A 430 -17.26 -16.12 -22.11
CA ALA A 430 -16.55 -17.06 -22.97
C ALA A 430 -15.07 -17.27 -22.57
N GLY A 431 -14.59 -16.62 -21.50
CA GLY A 431 -13.20 -16.74 -21.02
C GLY A 431 -12.17 -15.94 -21.83
N HIS A 432 -12.61 -15.08 -22.76
CA HIS A 432 -11.71 -14.32 -23.63
C HIS A 432 -11.31 -12.95 -23.08
N LEU A 433 -11.90 -12.53 -21.96
CA LEU A 433 -11.67 -11.20 -21.40
C LEU A 433 -11.53 -11.29 -19.87
N PRO A 434 -10.30 -11.53 -19.36
CA PRO A 434 -10.03 -11.59 -17.94
C PRO A 434 -10.02 -10.20 -17.29
N ASN A 435 -10.14 -10.14 -15.97
CA ASN A 435 -10.15 -8.94 -15.14
C ASN A 435 -11.32 -7.99 -15.47
N PHE A 436 -12.49 -8.55 -15.74
CA PHE A 436 -13.72 -7.81 -15.98
C PHE A 436 -14.42 -7.42 -14.68
N THR A 437 -14.61 -6.10 -14.53
CA THR A 437 -15.22 -5.51 -13.33
C THR A 437 -16.65 -6.00 -13.12
N GLY A 438 -16.93 -6.51 -11.92
CA GLY A 438 -18.21 -7.07 -11.52
C GLY A 438 -18.39 -8.55 -11.81
N ILE A 439 -17.40 -9.23 -12.42
CA ILE A 439 -17.39 -10.69 -12.62
C ILE A 439 -16.18 -11.30 -11.91
N ASP A 440 -14.97 -11.06 -12.42
CA ASP A 440 -13.70 -11.60 -11.91
C ASP A 440 -12.75 -10.51 -11.37
N SER A 441 -13.16 -9.24 -11.45
CA SER A 441 -12.53 -8.11 -10.75
C SER A 441 -13.57 -7.37 -9.89
N PRO A 442 -13.24 -6.91 -8.68
CA PRO A 442 -14.20 -6.27 -7.79
C PRO A 442 -14.67 -4.89 -8.30
N TYR A 443 -15.86 -4.49 -7.85
CA TYR A 443 -16.38 -3.13 -7.96
C TYR A 443 -16.84 -2.68 -6.57
N GLU A 444 -16.18 -1.67 -6.04
CA GLU A 444 -16.47 -1.08 -4.75
C GLU A 444 -17.41 0.12 -4.96
N ALA A 445 -18.70 -0.10 -4.72
CA ALA A 445 -19.70 0.95 -4.80
C ALA A 445 -19.37 2.11 -3.84
N PRO A 446 -19.62 3.37 -4.22
CA PRO A 446 -19.45 4.51 -3.31
C PRO A 446 -20.39 4.37 -2.11
N GLU A 447 -19.88 4.65 -0.91
CA GLU A 447 -20.69 4.65 0.32
C GLU A 447 -21.45 5.96 0.49
N ASN A 448 -20.84 7.08 0.09
CA ASN A 448 -21.38 8.44 0.25
C ASN A 448 -21.44 9.18 -1.10
N ALA A 449 -22.11 8.59 -2.10
CA ALA A 449 -22.32 9.27 -3.38
C ALA A 449 -23.17 10.53 -3.20
N ASP A 450 -22.82 11.61 -3.91
CA ASP A 450 -23.62 12.84 -3.94
C ASP A 450 -24.99 12.62 -4.61
N LEU A 451 -25.08 11.65 -5.53
CA LEU A 451 -26.33 11.20 -6.14
C LEU A 451 -26.24 9.75 -6.60
N VAL A 452 -27.29 8.97 -6.35
CA VAL A 452 -27.44 7.60 -6.86
C VAL A 452 -28.50 7.59 -7.96
N LEU A 453 -28.16 7.03 -9.12
CA LEU A 453 -29.01 6.94 -10.30
C LEU A 453 -29.27 5.47 -10.65
N ASP A 454 -30.44 4.96 -10.27
CA ASP A 454 -30.90 3.63 -10.71
C ASP A 454 -31.48 3.71 -12.13
N THR A 455 -30.76 3.12 -13.08
CA THR A 455 -31.13 3.14 -14.51
C THR A 455 -32.19 2.11 -14.90
N THR A 456 -32.76 1.40 -13.92
CA THR A 456 -33.96 0.58 -14.08
C THR A 456 -35.23 1.33 -13.69
N SER A 457 -35.09 2.41 -12.91
CA SER A 457 -36.22 3.15 -12.33
C SER A 457 -36.78 4.29 -13.19
N ALA A 458 -35.97 4.83 -14.12
CA ALA A 458 -36.32 6.00 -14.92
C ALA A 458 -35.55 6.04 -16.25
N SER A 459 -36.00 6.87 -17.18
CA SER A 459 -35.32 7.10 -18.46
C SER A 459 -33.99 7.86 -18.27
N ALA A 460 -33.06 7.70 -19.23
CA ALA A 460 -31.79 8.41 -19.19
C ALA A 460 -31.95 9.95 -19.15
N THR A 461 -32.98 10.48 -19.81
CA THR A 461 -33.31 11.92 -19.80
C THR A 461 -33.75 12.39 -18.42
N GLU A 462 -34.62 11.64 -17.74
CA GLU A 462 -35.06 11.96 -16.38
C GLU A 462 -33.89 11.89 -15.39
N LEU A 463 -33.03 10.89 -15.51
CA LEU A 463 -31.84 10.75 -14.67
C LEU A 463 -30.82 11.86 -14.91
N ALA A 464 -30.59 12.25 -16.17
CA ALA A 464 -29.76 13.41 -16.50
C ALA A 464 -30.32 14.70 -15.90
N GLN A 465 -31.65 14.88 -15.91
CA GLN A 465 -32.28 16.04 -15.30
C GLN A 465 -32.07 16.09 -13.78
N ARG A 466 -32.01 14.94 -13.08
CA ARG A 466 -31.67 14.90 -11.64
C ARG A 466 -30.25 15.41 -11.37
N VAL A 467 -29.28 15.05 -12.23
CA VAL A 467 -27.90 15.57 -12.14
C VAL A 467 -27.87 17.08 -12.35
N VAL A 468 -28.59 17.58 -13.35
CA VAL A 468 -28.72 19.03 -13.60
C VAL A 468 -29.32 19.75 -12.39
N THR A 469 -30.38 19.20 -11.79
CA THR A 469 -31.00 19.75 -10.58
C THR A 469 -30.00 19.81 -9.42
N LEU A 470 -29.15 18.79 -9.25
CA LEU A 470 -28.08 18.81 -8.25
C LEU A 470 -27.07 19.95 -8.53
N LEU A 471 -26.64 20.13 -9.78
CA LEU A 471 -25.72 21.21 -10.18
C LEU A 471 -26.31 22.60 -9.90
N GLN A 472 -27.62 22.77 -10.15
CA GLN A 472 -28.36 23.99 -9.82
C GLN A 472 -28.42 24.21 -8.31
N ALA A 473 -28.77 23.18 -7.53
CA ALA A 473 -28.84 23.25 -6.08
C ALA A 473 -27.49 23.61 -5.43
N ARG A 474 -26.38 23.17 -6.02
CA ARG A 474 -25.01 23.51 -5.60
C ARG A 474 -24.53 24.88 -6.11
N GLY A 475 -25.35 25.59 -6.88
CA GLY A 475 -25.02 26.89 -7.46
C GLY A 475 -23.87 26.83 -8.46
N ILE A 476 -23.60 25.66 -9.05
CA ILE A 476 -22.57 25.50 -10.10
C ILE A 476 -23.02 26.16 -11.40
N VAL A 477 -24.31 25.99 -11.70
CA VAL A 477 -24.97 26.58 -12.86
C VAL A 477 -26.07 27.53 -12.40
N GLY A 478 -26.02 28.77 -12.91
CA GLY A 478 -27.03 29.80 -12.62
C GLY A 478 -28.32 29.65 -13.42
N ALA A 479 -29.23 30.61 -13.29
CA ALA A 479 -30.41 30.71 -14.14
C ALA A 479 -30.02 30.81 -15.64
N PRO A 480 -30.81 30.23 -16.56
CA PRO A 480 -30.42 30.07 -17.96
C PRO A 480 -30.05 31.39 -18.64
N ARG A 481 -28.88 31.43 -19.30
CA ARG A 481 -28.53 32.52 -20.23
C ARG A 481 -29.41 32.44 -21.48
N PRO A 482 -29.86 33.56 -22.06
CA PRO A 482 -30.52 33.55 -23.37
C PRO A 482 -29.59 32.98 -24.43
N ARG A 483 -30.13 32.06 -25.24
CA ARG A 483 -29.39 31.20 -26.20
C ARG A 483 -28.56 31.99 -27.21
N VAL A 484 -27.31 31.58 -27.40
CA VAL A 484 -26.64 31.70 -28.71
C VAL A 484 -27.20 30.57 -29.58
N ARG A 485 -27.95 30.90 -30.64
CA ARG A 485 -28.38 29.91 -31.63
C ARG A 485 -27.12 29.33 -32.29
N ALA A 486 -26.92 28.02 -32.20
CA ALA A 486 -25.98 27.33 -33.06
C ALA A 486 -26.38 27.63 -34.52
N ALA A 487 -25.48 28.27 -35.26
CA ALA A 487 -25.60 28.36 -36.71
C ALA A 487 -25.57 26.93 -37.25
N GLY A 488 -26.54 26.59 -38.10
CA GLY A 488 -26.67 25.25 -38.63
C GLY A 488 -25.48 24.80 -39.47
N GLY A 489 -25.27 23.48 -39.48
CA GLY A 489 -24.57 22.75 -40.53
C GLY A 489 -23.04 22.77 -40.47
N LEU A 490 -22.46 21.66 -40.05
CA LEU A 490 -21.78 20.71 -40.96
C LEU A 490 -21.81 19.31 -40.34
#